data_AF-A0A1W2PSE4-F1
#
_entry.id   AF-A0A1W2PSE4-F1
#
_cell.length_a   1.000
_cell.length_b   1.000
_cell.length_c   1.000
_cell.angle_alpha   90.00
_cell.angle_beta   90.00
_cell.angle_gamma   90.00
#
_symmetry.space_group_name_H-M   'P 1'
#
loop_
_entity.id
_entity.type
_entity.pdbx_description
1 polymer ?
#
loop_
_entity_poly.entity_id
_entity_poly.type
_entity_poly.pdbx_seq_one_letter_code
_entity_poly.pdbx_strand_id
1 'polypeptide(L)'
;MGRCCFYTAGTLSLLLLVTSVTLLVARVFQKAVDQSIEKKIVLRNGTEAFDSWEKPPLPVYTQFYFFNVTNPEEILRGETPRVEEVGPYTYRELRNKANIQFGDNGTTISAVSNKAYVFERDQSVGDPKIDLIRTLNIPVLTVIEWSQVHFLREIIEAMLKAYQQKLFVTHTVDELLWGYKDEILSLIHVFRPDISPYFGLFYEVT
;
A
#
# COMPACT_ATOMS: atom_id res chain seq x y z
N MET A 1 -49.77 -57.66 8.51
CA MET A 1 -48.73 -56.91 7.75
C MET A 1 -49.14 -55.49 7.34
N GLY A 2 -50.41 -55.20 6.98
CA GLY A 2 -50.81 -53.86 6.52
C GLY A 2 -50.68 -52.71 7.54
N ARG A 3 -51.04 -52.92 8.81
CA ARG A 3 -51.07 -51.83 9.83
C ARG A 3 -49.69 -51.21 10.11
N CYS A 4 -48.61 -52.00 10.12
CA CYS A 4 -47.24 -51.50 10.33
C CYS A 4 -46.80 -50.57 9.19
N CYS A 5 -47.13 -50.94 7.94
CA CYS A 5 -46.81 -50.18 6.74
C CYS A 5 -47.50 -48.79 6.73
N PHE A 6 -48.74 -48.70 7.23
CA PHE A 6 -49.46 -47.44 7.35
C PHE A 6 -48.84 -46.50 8.40
N TYR A 7 -48.38 -47.01 9.54
CA TYR A 7 -47.72 -46.19 10.55
C TYR A 7 -46.35 -45.70 10.08
N THR A 8 -45.55 -46.56 9.44
CA THR A 8 -44.24 -46.17 8.89
C THR A 8 -44.37 -45.15 7.77
N ALA A 9 -45.39 -45.30 6.90
CA ALA A 9 -45.69 -44.33 5.86
C ALA A 9 -46.11 -42.99 6.46
N GLY A 10 -46.99 -42.99 7.47
CA GLY A 10 -47.42 -41.77 8.17
C GLY A 10 -46.27 -41.02 8.86
N THR A 11 -45.37 -41.74 9.53
CA THR A 11 -44.18 -41.14 10.16
C THR A 11 -43.21 -40.58 9.13
N LEU A 12 -43.01 -41.28 8.00
CA LEU A 12 -42.15 -40.80 6.93
C LEU A 12 -42.71 -39.54 6.27
N SER A 13 -44.03 -39.50 6.03
CA SER A 13 -44.71 -38.32 5.50
C SER A 13 -44.61 -37.12 6.45
N LEU A 14 -44.74 -37.34 7.76
CA LEU A 14 -44.57 -36.28 8.75
C LEU A 14 -43.13 -35.75 8.77
N LEU A 15 -42.13 -36.64 8.72
CA LEU A 15 -40.72 -36.26 8.66
C LEU A 15 -40.41 -35.46 7.38
N LEU A 16 -40.90 -35.88 6.22
CA LEU A 16 -40.73 -35.16 4.95
C LEU A 16 -41.42 -33.79 4.97
N LEU A 17 -42.58 -33.67 5.63
CA LEU A 17 -43.26 -32.39 5.80
C LEU A 17 -42.45 -31.45 6.69
N VAL A 18 -41.96 -31.95 7.83
CA VAL A 18 -41.11 -31.16 8.75
C VAL A 18 -39.83 -30.71 8.05
N THR A 19 -39.12 -31.61 7.36
CA THR A 19 -37.89 -31.24 6.64
C THR A 19 -38.18 -30.22 5.54
N SER A 20 -39.26 -30.37 4.77
CA SER A 20 -39.69 -29.41 3.76
C SER A 20 -39.96 -28.01 4.35
N VAL A 21 -40.70 -27.94 5.46
CA VAL A 21 -40.97 -26.67 6.17
C VAL A 21 -39.68 -26.05 6.69
N THR A 22 -38.79 -26.83 7.30
CA THR A 22 -37.50 -26.31 7.79
C THR A 22 -36.62 -25.77 6.66
N LEU A 23 -36.57 -26.43 5.51
CA LEU A 23 -35.83 -25.96 4.34
C LEU A 23 -36.44 -24.68 3.76
N LEU A 24 -37.77 -24.56 3.75
CA LEU A 24 -38.46 -23.36 3.29
C LEU A 24 -38.19 -22.17 4.22
N VAL A 25 -38.28 -22.36 5.54
CA VAL A 25 -37.95 -21.32 6.52
C VAL A 25 -36.48 -20.92 6.39
N ALA A 26 -35.57 -21.88 6.26
CA ALA A 26 -34.15 -21.59 6.06
C ALA A 26 -33.91 -20.75 4.80
N ARG A 27 -34.56 -21.08 3.67
CA ARG A 27 -34.44 -20.29 2.43
C ARG A 27 -35.00 -18.87 2.57
N VAL A 28 -36.14 -18.71 3.22
CA VAL A 28 -36.74 -17.39 3.45
C VAL A 28 -35.85 -16.55 4.35
N PHE A 29 -35.31 -17.16 5.41
CA PHE A 29 -34.37 -16.50 6.32
C PHE A 29 -33.09 -16.07 5.59
N GLN A 30 -32.46 -16.95 4.80
CA GLN A 30 -31.30 -16.61 3.98
C GLN A 30 -31.59 -15.43 3.08
N LYS A 31 -32.69 -15.47 2.33
CA LYS A 31 -33.08 -14.37 1.43
C LYS A 31 -33.32 -13.05 2.18
N ALA A 32 -33.91 -13.10 3.38
CA ALA A 32 -34.12 -11.91 4.20
C ALA A 32 -32.80 -11.32 4.72
N VAL A 33 -31.84 -12.19 5.10
CA VAL A 33 -30.49 -11.78 5.50
C VAL A 33 -29.75 -11.17 4.33
N ASP A 34 -29.73 -11.83 3.17
CA ASP A 34 -29.05 -11.34 1.96
C ASP A 34 -29.58 -9.96 1.55
N GLN A 35 -30.91 -9.80 1.52
CA GLN A 35 -31.54 -8.51 1.23
C GLN A 35 -31.22 -7.43 2.28
N SER A 36 -31.04 -7.80 3.55
CA SER A 36 -30.63 -6.84 4.58
C SER A 36 -29.15 -6.45 4.44
N ILE A 37 -28.28 -7.38 4.03
CA ILE A 37 -26.86 -7.13 3.81
C ILE A 37 -26.69 -6.25 2.57
N GLU A 38 -27.33 -6.59 1.45
CA GLU A 38 -27.31 -5.81 0.20
C GLU A 38 -27.78 -4.36 0.39
N LYS A 39 -28.67 -4.10 1.34
CA LYS A 39 -29.14 -2.74 1.64
C LYS A 39 -28.21 -1.96 2.58
N LYS A 40 -27.44 -2.65 3.41
CA LYS A 40 -26.56 -2.03 4.43
C LYS A 40 -25.13 -1.86 3.94
N ILE A 41 -24.61 -2.82 3.18
CA ILE A 41 -23.24 -2.81 2.63
C ILE A 41 -23.26 -2.19 1.23
N VAL A 42 -23.70 -0.93 1.16
CA VAL A 42 -23.65 -0.11 -0.06
C VAL A 42 -23.03 1.23 0.27
N LEU A 43 -22.23 1.76 -0.67
CA LEU A 43 -21.63 3.08 -0.55
C LEU A 43 -22.68 4.13 -0.89
N ARG A 44 -23.52 4.45 0.10
CA ARG A 44 -24.57 5.45 -0.01
C ARG A 44 -24.59 6.29 1.26
N ASN A 45 -24.79 7.59 1.10
CA ASN A 45 -24.88 8.49 2.24
C ASN A 45 -25.97 8.02 3.24
N GLY A 46 -25.59 7.90 4.52
CA GLY A 46 -26.43 7.40 5.60
C GLY A 46 -26.27 5.91 5.94
N THR A 47 -25.42 5.15 5.22
CA THR A 47 -25.05 3.79 5.63
C THR A 47 -23.74 3.79 6.44
N GLU A 48 -23.67 2.93 7.46
CA GLU A 48 -22.43 2.74 8.25
C GLU A 48 -21.24 2.29 7.38
N ALA A 49 -21.53 1.56 6.30
CA ALA A 49 -20.53 1.14 5.33
C ALA A 49 -19.91 2.33 4.59
N PHE A 50 -20.71 3.34 4.24
CA PHE A 50 -20.22 4.57 3.62
C PHE A 50 -19.36 5.38 4.60
N ASP A 51 -19.84 5.57 5.84
CA ASP A 51 -19.11 6.33 6.87
C ASP A 51 -17.74 5.68 7.17
N SER A 52 -17.71 4.35 7.29
CA SER A 52 -16.47 3.59 7.50
C SER A 52 -15.55 3.60 6.29
N TRP A 53 -16.10 3.66 5.06
CA TRP A 53 -15.30 3.76 3.84
C TRP A 53 -14.70 5.17 3.64
N GLU A 54 -15.47 6.21 3.98
CA GLU A 54 -15.05 7.61 3.93
C GLU A 54 -13.95 7.87 4.96
N LYS A 55 -14.16 7.45 6.21
CA LYS A 55 -13.23 7.59 7.33
C LYS A 55 -13.08 6.25 8.05
N PRO A 56 -12.11 5.42 7.64
CA PRO A 56 -11.83 4.14 8.27
C PRO A 56 -11.60 4.30 9.78
N PRO A 57 -12.40 3.61 10.64
CA PRO A 57 -12.30 3.78 12.08
C PRO A 57 -11.09 3.04 12.68
N LEU A 58 -10.58 2.02 11.97
CA LEU A 58 -9.46 1.22 12.44
C LEU A 58 -8.13 1.88 12.04
N PRO A 59 -7.21 2.09 12.99
CA PRO A 59 -5.88 2.60 12.67
C PRO A 59 -5.13 1.58 11.84
N VAL A 60 -4.50 2.04 10.76
CA VAL A 60 -3.63 1.24 9.91
C VAL A 60 -2.19 1.68 10.15
N TYR A 61 -1.26 0.73 10.16
CA TYR A 61 0.16 1.01 10.34
C TYR A 61 0.95 0.48 9.15
N THR A 62 1.95 1.25 8.72
CA THR A 62 3.00 0.81 7.80
C THR A 62 4.30 0.72 8.56
N GLN A 63 5.00 -0.40 8.41
CA GLN A 63 6.31 -0.63 9.01
C GLN A 63 7.34 -0.78 7.91
N PHE A 64 8.36 0.08 7.94
CA PHE A 64 9.45 0.03 6.98
C PHE A 64 10.62 -0.77 7.53
N TYR A 65 11.18 -1.62 6.68
CA TYR A 65 12.40 -2.39 6.93
C TYR A 65 13.37 -2.11 5.79
N PHE A 66 14.60 -1.78 6.14
CA PHE A 66 15.66 -1.44 5.20
C PHE A 66 16.73 -2.52 5.19
N PHE A 67 17.38 -2.70 4.04
CA PHE A 67 18.57 -3.53 3.93
C PHE A 67 19.81 -2.63 3.91
N ASN A 68 20.55 -2.61 5.01
CA ASN A 68 21.78 -1.86 5.14
C ASN A 68 22.95 -2.63 4.54
N VAL A 69 23.64 -2.04 3.56
CA VAL A 69 24.75 -2.68 2.84
C VAL A 69 26.02 -2.66 3.68
N THR A 70 26.61 -3.83 3.93
CA THR A 70 27.80 -3.97 4.79
C THR A 70 29.13 -3.94 4.02
N ASN A 71 29.14 -4.38 2.77
CA ASN A 71 30.35 -4.56 1.95
C ASN A 71 30.31 -3.82 0.58
N PRO A 72 30.12 -2.48 0.57
CA PRO A 72 29.91 -1.73 -0.69
C PRO A 72 31.12 -1.81 -1.65
N GLU A 73 32.35 -1.80 -1.13
CA GLU A 73 33.57 -1.83 -1.96
C GLU A 73 33.80 -3.20 -2.60
N GLU A 74 33.48 -4.27 -1.87
CA GLU A 74 33.51 -5.67 -2.36
C GLU A 74 32.51 -5.84 -3.51
N ILE A 75 31.30 -5.28 -3.37
CA ILE A 75 30.27 -5.33 -4.41
C ILE A 75 30.76 -4.63 -5.68
N LEU A 76 31.44 -3.48 -5.55
CA LEU A 76 32.03 -2.77 -6.71
C LEU A 76 33.11 -3.58 -7.42
N ARG A 77 33.75 -4.53 -6.73
CA ARG A 77 34.71 -5.49 -7.31
C ARG A 77 34.05 -6.76 -7.87
N GLY A 78 32.72 -6.87 -7.79
CA GLY A 78 31.94 -8.01 -8.29
C GLY A 78 31.74 -9.15 -7.28
N GLU A 79 32.06 -8.93 -6.00
CA GLU A 79 31.77 -9.90 -4.95
C GLU A 79 30.27 -9.92 -4.57
N THR A 80 29.82 -10.96 -3.87
CA THR A 80 28.42 -11.10 -3.46
C THR A 80 28.01 -10.05 -2.42
N PRO A 81 26.88 -9.33 -2.62
CA PRO A 81 26.36 -8.38 -1.64
C PRO A 81 25.99 -9.03 -0.30
N ARG A 82 26.32 -8.33 0.79
CA ARG A 82 25.94 -8.68 2.16
C ARG A 82 25.18 -7.53 2.79
N VAL A 83 23.98 -7.81 3.26
CA VAL A 83 23.07 -6.82 3.86
C VAL A 83 22.62 -7.25 5.24
N GLU A 84 22.29 -6.27 6.07
CA GLU A 84 21.65 -6.45 7.37
C GLU A 84 20.29 -5.75 7.37
N GLU A 85 19.25 -6.44 7.82
CA GLU A 85 17.92 -5.85 7.94
C GLU A 85 17.87 -4.88 9.14
N VAL A 86 17.29 -3.69 8.93
CA VAL A 86 17.11 -2.65 9.94
C VAL A 86 15.65 -2.21 9.95
N GLY A 87 14.97 -2.44 11.07
CA GLY A 87 13.57 -2.07 11.27
C GLY A 87 12.95 -2.69 12.52
N PRO A 88 11.66 -2.45 12.80
CA PRO A 88 10.76 -1.60 12.00
C PRO A 88 10.90 -0.10 12.29
N TYR A 89 10.59 0.72 11.29
CA TYR A 89 10.18 2.12 11.48
C TYR A 89 8.68 2.21 11.23
N THR A 90 7.92 2.40 12.31
CA THR A 90 6.45 2.29 12.33
C THR A 90 5.80 3.66 12.15
N TYR A 91 4.88 3.74 11.20
CA TYR A 91 4.07 4.92 10.92
C TYR A 91 2.59 4.55 10.93
N ARG A 92 1.79 5.30 11.69
CA ARG A 92 0.33 5.23 11.65
C ARG A 92 -0.20 6.01 10.46
N GLU A 93 -1.01 5.37 9.65
CA GLU A 93 -1.65 5.97 8.49
C GLU A 93 -2.93 6.72 8.89
N LEU A 94 -3.01 7.98 8.51
CA LEU A 94 -4.25 8.75 8.49
C LEU A 94 -4.87 8.60 7.10
N ARG A 95 -6.03 7.97 7.01
CA ARG A 95 -6.72 7.70 5.74
C ARG A 95 -8.08 8.37 5.73
N ASN A 96 -8.39 9.09 4.66
CA ASN A 96 -9.72 9.62 4.40
C ASN A 96 -10.01 9.71 2.90
N LYS A 97 -11.29 9.65 2.55
CA LYS A 97 -11.77 9.97 1.20
C LYS A 97 -12.14 11.45 1.14
N ALA A 98 -11.74 12.13 0.07
CA ALA A 98 -12.08 13.52 -0.21
C ALA A 98 -12.68 13.64 -1.62
N ASN A 99 -13.31 14.79 -1.91
CA ASN A 99 -13.94 15.08 -3.20
C ASN A 99 -14.88 13.96 -3.68
N ILE A 100 -15.71 13.45 -2.77
CA ILE A 100 -16.63 12.35 -3.05
C ILE A 100 -17.76 12.85 -3.96
N GLN A 101 -17.96 12.18 -5.09
CA GLN A 101 -19.07 12.45 -6.01
C GLN A 101 -19.79 11.17 -6.38
N PHE A 102 -21.12 11.20 -6.35
CA PHE A 102 -21.97 10.10 -6.80
C PHE A 102 -22.34 10.30 -8.27
N GLY A 103 -22.10 9.28 -9.09
CA GLY A 103 -22.46 9.24 -10.51
C GLY A 103 -23.57 8.22 -10.79
N ASP A 104 -24.13 8.28 -12.00
CA ASP A 104 -25.06 7.27 -12.54
C ASP A 104 -26.21 6.89 -11.59
N ASN A 105 -26.90 7.91 -11.06
CA ASN A 105 -27.99 7.77 -10.09
C ASN A 105 -27.62 6.94 -8.84
N GLY A 106 -26.35 6.99 -8.40
CA GLY A 106 -25.85 6.30 -7.22
C GLY A 106 -25.27 4.91 -7.49
N THR A 107 -25.04 4.55 -8.76
CA THR A 107 -24.37 3.30 -9.14
C THR A 107 -22.85 3.42 -9.10
N THR A 108 -22.32 4.63 -9.34
CA THR A 108 -20.88 4.90 -9.32
C THR A 108 -20.53 5.95 -8.26
N ILE A 109 -19.31 5.87 -7.76
CA ILE A 109 -18.76 6.81 -6.78
C ILE A 109 -17.31 7.11 -7.15
N SER A 110 -16.94 8.39 -7.20
CA SER A 110 -15.57 8.84 -7.38
C SER A 110 -15.09 9.56 -6.12
N ALA A 111 -13.82 9.37 -5.77
CA ALA A 111 -13.19 10.01 -4.61
C ALA A 111 -11.67 10.02 -4.74
N VAL A 112 -11.04 10.97 -4.06
CA VAL A 112 -9.59 11.01 -3.84
C VAL A 112 -9.28 10.33 -2.51
N SER A 113 -8.33 9.41 -2.50
CA SER A 113 -7.86 8.76 -1.28
C SER A 113 -6.66 9.49 -0.73
N ASN A 114 -6.88 10.30 0.31
CA ASN A 114 -5.80 10.98 1.00
C ASN A 114 -5.17 10.02 2.02
N LYS A 115 -3.85 10.10 2.12
CA LYS A 115 -3.06 9.35 3.08
C LYS A 115 -2.00 10.27 3.66
N ALA A 116 -1.80 10.21 4.97
CA ALA A 116 -0.66 10.81 5.65
C ALA A 116 -0.07 9.81 6.64
N TYR A 117 1.19 10.01 7.02
CA TYR A 117 1.92 9.10 7.90
C TYR A 117 2.36 9.84 9.16
N VAL A 118 2.05 9.26 10.32
CA VAL A 118 2.46 9.78 11.63
C VAL A 118 3.43 8.79 12.26
N PHE A 119 4.66 9.21 12.51
CA PHE A 119 5.69 8.35 13.07
C PHE A 119 5.38 7.97 14.53
N GLU A 120 5.50 6.68 14.86
CA GLU A 120 5.29 6.13 16.21
C GLU A 120 6.63 5.63 16.75
N ARG A 121 7.31 6.47 17.55
CA ARG A 121 8.67 6.20 18.04
C ARG A 121 8.75 4.99 18.96
N ASP A 122 7.76 4.81 19.82
CA ASP A 122 7.67 3.70 20.79
C ASP A 122 7.52 2.32 20.12
N GLN A 123 6.98 2.30 18.90
CA GLN A 123 6.81 1.10 18.07
C GLN A 123 7.92 0.91 17.03
N SER A 124 8.99 1.69 17.12
CA SER A 124 10.09 1.71 16.14
C SER A 124 11.44 1.36 16.77
N VAL A 125 12.32 0.76 15.98
CA VAL A 125 13.68 0.38 16.42
C VAL A 125 14.52 1.58 16.84
N GLY A 126 14.33 2.72 16.18
CA GLY A 126 15.12 3.93 16.40
C GLY A 126 14.44 5.20 15.91
N ASP A 127 15.20 6.29 15.78
CA ASP A 127 14.71 7.57 15.26
C ASP A 127 15.11 7.70 13.78
N PRO A 128 14.14 7.73 12.84
CA PRO A 128 14.43 7.74 11.42
C PRO A 128 15.21 8.98 10.96
N LYS A 129 15.21 10.07 11.73
CA LYS A 129 15.99 11.29 11.42
C LYS A 129 17.45 11.19 11.84
N ILE A 130 17.82 10.16 12.58
CA ILE A 130 19.17 9.94 13.10
C ILE A 130 19.76 8.67 12.50
N ASP A 131 18.97 7.61 12.40
CA ASP A 131 19.43 6.31 11.95
C ASP A 131 19.80 6.32 10.47
N LEU A 132 21.02 5.85 10.19
CA LEU A 132 21.62 5.87 8.87
C LEU A 132 21.49 4.52 8.17
N ILE A 133 21.11 4.56 6.90
CA ILE A 133 21.08 3.40 6.01
C ILE A 133 22.00 3.66 4.83
N ARG A 134 22.90 2.71 4.58
CA ARG A 134 23.75 2.69 3.39
C ARG A 134 23.12 1.79 2.34
N THR A 135 22.77 2.35 1.20
CA THR A 135 22.13 1.63 0.10
C THR A 135 22.56 2.22 -1.25
N LEU A 136 21.97 1.72 -2.35
CA LEU A 136 22.23 2.21 -3.69
C LEU A 136 21.84 3.68 -3.84
N ASN A 137 22.62 4.42 -4.62
CA ASN A 137 22.29 5.76 -5.07
C ASN A 137 21.27 5.67 -6.21
N ILE A 138 19.99 5.58 -5.82
CA ILE A 138 18.88 5.41 -6.76
C ILE A 138 18.80 6.58 -7.75
N PRO A 139 18.92 7.87 -7.37
CA PRO A 139 18.94 8.97 -8.33
C PRO A 139 19.95 8.79 -9.45
N VAL A 140 21.20 8.45 -9.11
CA VAL A 140 22.26 8.24 -10.09
C VAL A 140 21.96 7.05 -11.00
N LEU A 141 21.47 5.94 -10.43
CA LEU A 141 21.06 4.77 -11.22
C LEU A 141 19.93 5.09 -12.21
N THR A 142 18.93 5.86 -11.79
CA THR A 142 17.83 6.30 -12.66
C THR A 142 18.34 7.17 -13.80
N VAL A 143 19.24 8.10 -13.52
CA VAL A 143 19.83 8.99 -14.53
C VAL A 143 20.73 8.21 -15.51
N ILE A 144 21.49 7.21 -15.02
CA ILE A 144 22.24 6.29 -15.89
C ILE A 144 21.28 5.52 -16.81
N GLU A 145 20.17 5.02 -16.28
CA GLU A 145 19.18 4.31 -17.10
C GLU A 145 18.59 5.23 -18.19
N TRP A 146 18.20 6.46 -17.84
CA TRP A 146 17.72 7.45 -18.82
C TRP A 146 18.73 7.74 -19.94
N SER A 147 20.02 7.75 -19.62
CA SER A 147 21.10 7.94 -20.59
C SER A 147 21.15 6.82 -21.65
N GLN A 148 20.77 5.59 -21.29
CA GLN A 148 20.76 4.45 -22.20
C GLN A 148 19.61 4.54 -23.22
N VAL A 149 18.49 5.19 -22.86
CA VAL A 149 17.27 5.30 -23.68
C VAL A 149 17.29 6.53 -24.62
N HIS A 150 18.48 6.99 -25.02
CA HIS A 150 18.74 8.15 -25.90
C HIS A 150 18.41 9.54 -25.32
N PHE A 151 18.13 9.68 -24.02
CA PHE A 151 17.92 10.98 -23.39
C PHE A 151 19.23 11.51 -22.79
N LEU A 152 19.76 12.62 -23.33
CA LEU A 152 20.84 13.44 -22.74
C LEU A 152 22.13 12.69 -22.34
N ARG A 153 22.45 11.58 -23.02
CA ARG A 153 23.54 10.67 -22.64
C ARG A 153 24.87 11.36 -22.37
N GLU A 154 25.34 12.20 -23.30
CA GLU A 154 26.63 12.88 -23.20
C GLU A 154 26.70 13.84 -22.00
N ILE A 155 25.60 14.54 -21.72
CA ILE A 155 25.51 15.50 -20.61
C ILE A 155 25.50 14.74 -19.27
N ILE A 156 24.73 13.66 -19.20
CA ILE A 156 24.64 12.80 -18.02
C ILE A 156 26.00 12.15 -17.72
N GLU A 157 26.65 11.54 -18.72
CA GLU A 157 27.97 10.91 -18.55
C GLU A 157 29.03 11.94 -18.14
N ALA A 158 29.00 13.15 -18.72
CA ALA A 158 29.90 14.23 -18.34
C ALA A 158 29.69 14.69 -16.89
N MET A 159 28.44 14.84 -16.45
CA MET A 159 28.13 15.25 -15.07
C MET A 159 28.51 14.15 -14.06
N LEU A 160 28.17 12.89 -14.31
CA LEU A 160 28.54 11.79 -13.42
C LEU A 160 30.06 11.69 -13.24
N LYS A 161 30.82 11.90 -14.32
CA LYS A 161 32.29 11.89 -14.27
C LYS A 161 32.87 13.12 -13.56
N ALA A 162 32.30 14.31 -13.79
CA ALA A 162 32.78 15.56 -13.19
C ALA A 162 32.55 15.61 -11.68
N TYR A 163 31.41 15.10 -11.21
CA TYR A 163 31.01 15.16 -9.80
C TYR A 163 31.33 13.88 -9.00
N GLN A 164 31.99 12.89 -9.62
CA GLN A 164 32.50 11.69 -8.94
C GLN A 164 31.46 10.96 -8.07
N GLN A 165 30.24 10.83 -8.60
CA GLN A 165 29.13 10.23 -7.87
C GLN A 165 29.41 8.78 -7.50
N LYS A 166 28.99 8.39 -6.29
CA LYS A 166 29.16 7.03 -5.76
C LYS A 166 27.91 6.19 -6.02
N LEU A 167 28.11 4.91 -6.30
CA LEU A 167 27.03 3.93 -6.47
C LEU A 167 26.31 3.63 -5.15
N PHE A 168 27.02 3.69 -4.02
CA PHE A 168 26.45 3.52 -2.68
C PHE A 168 26.52 4.84 -1.91
N VAL A 169 25.41 5.21 -1.30
CA VAL A 169 25.24 6.43 -0.48
C VAL A 169 24.69 6.07 0.88
N THR A 170 24.88 6.96 1.85
CA THR A 170 24.39 6.79 3.22
C THR A 170 23.53 7.99 3.56
N HIS A 171 22.27 7.73 3.89
CA HIS A 171 21.28 8.74 4.25
C HIS A 171 20.49 8.28 5.47
N THR A 172 19.81 9.22 6.12
CA THR A 172 18.87 8.89 7.19
C THR A 172 17.66 8.16 6.62
N VAL A 173 16.95 7.40 7.47
CA VAL A 173 15.71 6.75 7.05
C VAL A 173 14.63 7.76 6.64
N ASP A 174 14.55 8.90 7.33
CA ASP A 174 13.65 10.01 7.01
C ASP A 174 13.93 10.57 5.61
N GLU A 175 15.20 10.81 5.26
CA GLU A 175 15.62 11.24 3.93
C GLU A 175 15.26 10.22 2.85
N LEU A 176 15.56 8.93 3.08
CA LEU A 176 15.26 7.88 2.10
C LEU A 176 13.76 7.69 1.85
N LEU A 177 12.92 7.82 2.88
CA LEU A 177 11.47 7.69 2.75
C LEU A 177 10.85 8.95 2.15
N TRP A 178 11.08 10.10 2.79
CA TRP A 178 10.27 11.31 2.55
C TRP A 178 10.92 12.30 1.60
N GLY A 179 12.22 12.16 1.36
CA GLY A 179 12.92 12.95 0.38
C GLY A 179 14.22 13.55 0.89
N TYR A 180 15.23 13.53 0.03
CA TYR A 180 16.44 14.34 0.16
C TYR A 180 16.75 15.02 -1.17
N LYS A 181 17.53 16.10 -1.12
CA LYS A 181 17.97 16.81 -2.30
C LYS A 181 19.18 16.11 -2.91
N ASP A 182 19.07 15.67 -4.15
CA ASP A 182 20.17 15.01 -4.87
C ASP A 182 20.95 16.01 -5.73
N GLU A 183 22.28 15.88 -5.76
CA GLU A 183 23.15 16.79 -6.50
C GLU A 183 22.94 16.72 -8.02
N ILE A 184 22.83 15.52 -8.57
CA ILE A 184 22.65 15.32 -10.03
C ILE A 184 21.26 15.75 -10.46
N LEU A 185 20.23 15.38 -9.72
CA LEU A 185 18.87 15.85 -9.98
C LEU A 185 18.78 17.38 -9.87
N SER A 186 19.48 17.98 -8.91
CA SER A 186 19.55 19.45 -8.80
C SER A 186 20.19 20.11 -10.03
N LEU A 187 21.26 19.52 -10.57
CA LEU A 187 21.90 20.04 -11.79
C LEU A 187 21.00 19.86 -13.01
N ILE A 188 20.33 18.72 -13.15
CA ILE A 188 19.38 18.45 -14.23
C ILE A 188 18.20 19.43 -14.14
N HIS A 189 17.68 19.69 -12.93
CA HIS A 189 16.57 20.61 -12.69
C HIS A 189 16.83 22.03 -13.23
N VAL A 190 18.09 22.51 -13.17
CA VAL A 190 18.47 23.82 -13.74
C VAL A 190 18.22 23.89 -15.24
N PHE A 191 18.46 22.81 -15.98
CA PHE A 191 18.23 22.73 -17.42
C PHE A 191 16.80 22.28 -17.77
N ARG A 192 16.17 21.52 -16.88
CA ARG A 192 14.86 20.88 -17.04
C ARG A 192 14.04 21.03 -15.75
N PRO A 193 13.36 22.17 -15.56
CA PRO A 193 12.60 22.45 -14.34
C PRO A 193 11.47 21.48 -14.04
N ASP A 194 11.05 20.67 -15.02
CA ASP A 194 10.06 19.61 -14.87
C ASP A 194 10.57 18.40 -14.07
N ILE A 195 11.89 18.20 -13.95
CA ILE A 195 12.48 17.12 -13.17
C ILE A 195 12.74 17.62 -11.76
N SER A 196 12.15 16.98 -10.73
CA SER A 196 12.36 17.38 -9.33
C SER A 196 13.82 17.22 -8.90
N PRO A 197 14.40 18.16 -8.13
CA PRO A 197 15.73 18.01 -7.54
C PRO A 197 15.74 17.11 -6.28
N TYR A 198 14.56 16.66 -5.82
CA TYR A 198 14.41 15.81 -4.64
C TYR A 198 14.08 14.36 -5.05
N PHE A 199 14.57 13.42 -4.25
CA PHE A 199 14.25 12.01 -4.38
C PHE A 199 13.94 11.41 -3.01
N GLY A 200 12.91 10.57 -2.94
CA GLY A 200 12.57 9.72 -1.79
C GLY A 200 11.63 8.61 -2.25
N LEU A 201 11.67 7.46 -1.56
CA LEU A 201 10.86 6.28 -1.91
C LEU A 201 9.34 6.56 -1.84
N PHE A 202 8.94 7.43 -0.93
CA PHE A 202 7.57 7.90 -0.69
C PHE A 202 7.51 9.45 -0.75
N TYR A 203 8.36 10.06 -1.58
CA TYR A 203 8.37 11.51 -1.79
C TYR A 203 7.00 12.03 -2.24
N GLU A 204 6.54 13.14 -1.63
CA GLU A 204 5.23 13.77 -1.88
C GLU A 204 3.99 12.88 -1.63
N VAL A 205 4.12 11.76 -0.92
CA VAL A 205 2.98 10.92 -0.51
C VAL A 205 2.33 11.43 0.80
N THR A 206 2.79 12.56 1.35
CA THR A 206 2.31 13.16 2.61
C THR A 206 1.85 14.59 2.38
#